data_AF-A0A011NCG4-F1
#
_entry.id   AF-A0A011NCG4-F1
#
_cell.length_a   1.000
_cell.length_b   1.000
_cell.length_c   1.000
_cell.angle_alpha   90.00
_cell.angle_beta   90.00
_cell.angle_gamma   90.00
#
_symmetry.space_group_name_H-M   'P 1'
#
loop_
_entity.id
_entity.type
_entity.pdbx_description
1 polymer ?
#
loop_
_entity_poly.entity_id
_entity_poly.type
_entity_poly.pdbx_seq_one_letter_code
_entity_poly.pdbx_strand_id
1 'polypeptide(L)' 'MDNSLLSLTHEQQQAAVEEIQKLMAEGVSAGEAIQLIANKLRQQYQTPETKNE' A
#
# COMPACT_ATOMS: atom_id res chain seq x y z
N MET A 1 11.84 16.31 8.11
CA MET A 1 10.72 15.51 8.66
C MET A 1 10.19 14.69 7.50
N ASP A 2 10.56 13.41 7.48
CA ASP A 2 10.33 12.39 6.46
C ASP A 2 8.85 12.10 6.19
N ASN A 3 8.16 13.02 5.52
CA ASN A 3 6.80 12.80 5.01
C ASN A 3 6.78 12.06 3.66
N SER A 4 7.93 11.54 3.21
CA SER A 4 8.07 10.75 1.99
C SER A 4 7.79 9.25 2.20
N LEU A 5 7.34 8.85 3.39
CA LEU A 5 6.73 7.55 3.61
C LEU A 5 5.31 7.57 3.01
N LEU A 6 5.21 7.34 1.70
CA LEU A 6 3.96 7.15 0.94
C LEU A 6 2.82 8.06 1.44
N SER A 7 2.79 9.31 0.99
CA SER A 7 1.58 10.14 1.11
C SER A 7 0.47 9.56 0.20
N LEU A 8 -0.13 8.46 0.66
CA LEU A 8 -1.27 7.82 0.05
C LEU A 8 -2.43 8.82 0.07
N THR A 9 -3.10 8.97 -1.06
CA THR A 9 -4.35 9.74 -1.12
C THR A 9 -5.39 9.10 -0.20
N HIS A 10 -6.39 9.86 0.23
CA HIS A 10 -7.49 9.32 1.05
C HIS A 10 -8.15 8.10 0.40
N GLU A 11 -8.29 8.10 -0.93
CA GLU A 11 -8.82 6.96 -1.68
C GLU A 11 -7.91 5.73 -1.59
N GLN A 12 -6.59 5.91 -1.66
CA GLN A 12 -5.64 4.79 -1.58
C GLN A 12 -5.57 4.20 -0.16
N GLN A 13 -5.73 5.03 0.86
CA GLN A 13 -5.87 4.57 2.24
C GLN A 13 -7.16 3.75 2.41
N GLN A 14 -8.27 4.22 1.84
CA GLN A 14 -9.53 3.49 1.90
C GLN A 14 -9.44 2.14 1.18
N ALA A 15 -8.89 2.12 -0.04
CA ALA A 15 -8.69 0.90 -0.81
C ALA A 15 -7.78 -0.10 -0.07
N ALA A 16 -6.71 0.38 0.58
CA ALA A 16 -5.85 -0.45 1.40
C ALA A 16 -6.61 -1.08 2.58
N VAL A 17 -7.48 -0.31 3.25
CA VAL A 17 -8.29 -0.81 4.38
C VAL A 17 -9.32 -1.85 3.91
N GLU A 18 -10.00 -1.62 2.80
CA GLU A 18 -10.96 -2.56 2.23
C GLU A 18 -10.29 -3.88 1.84
N GLU A 19 -9.11 -3.81 1.25
CA GLU A 19 -8.41 -4.98 0.77
C GLU A 19 -7.77 -5.78 1.93
N ILE A 20 -7.33 -5.12 3.01
CA ILE A 20 -6.97 -5.79 4.27
C ILE A 20 -8.20 -6.51 4.87
N GLN A 21 -9.36 -5.86 4.92
CA GLN A 21 -10.58 -6.48 5.44
C GLN A 21 -11.01 -7.69 4.62
N LYS A 22 -10.91 -7.62 3.29
CA LYS A 22 -11.18 -8.75 2.40
C LYS A 22 -10.23 -9.92 2.68
N LEU A 23 -8.93 -9.66 2.78
CA LEU A 23 -7.93 -10.69 3.08
C LEU A 23 -8.20 -11.32 4.46
N MET A 24 -8.56 -10.54 5.47
CA MET A 24 -8.95 -11.07 6.78
C MET A 24 -10.22 -11.94 6.71
N ALA A 25 -11.20 -11.58 5.89
CA ALA A 25 -12.41 -12.39 5.67
C ALA A 25 -12.10 -13.72 4.96
N GLU A 26 -11.06 -13.77 4.13
CA GLU A 26 -10.52 -14.99 3.51
C GLU A 26 -9.68 -15.84 4.48
N GLY A 27 -9.45 -15.35 5.71
CA GLY A 27 -8.68 -16.04 6.75
C GLY A 27 -7.19 -15.67 6.78
N VAL A 28 -6.77 -14.65 6.03
CA VAL A 28 -5.39 -14.13 6.05
C VAL A 28 -5.16 -13.34 7.32
N SER A 29 -3.99 -13.52 7.94
CA SER A 29 -3.64 -12.75 9.13
C SER A 29 -3.45 -11.26 8.81
N ALA A 30 -3.80 -10.38 9.73
CA ALA A 30 -3.68 -8.94 9.53
C ALA A 30 -2.24 -8.52 9.14
N GLY A 31 -1.21 -9.15 9.70
CA GLY A 31 0.19 -8.85 9.36
C GLY A 31 0.56 -9.22 7.93
N GLU A 32 0.06 -10.35 7.45
CA GLU A 32 0.30 -10.83 6.08
C GLU A 32 -0.50 -10.02 5.06
N ALA A 33 -1.72 -9.61 5.40
CA ALA A 33 -2.52 -8.69 4.61
C ALA A 33 -1.83 -7.31 4.45
N ILE A 34 -1.30 -6.76 5.55
CA ILE A 34 -0.54 -5.49 5.52
C ILE A 34 0.71 -5.63 4.64
N GLN A 35 1.43 -6.75 4.71
CA GLN A 35 2.61 -7.01 3.88
C GLN A 35 2.26 -7.08 2.38
N LEU A 36 1.17 -7.77 2.02
CA LEU A 36 0.68 -7.85 0.64
C LEU A 36 0.34 -6.46 0.09
N ILE A 37 -0.39 -5.67 0.87
CA ILE A 37 -0.80 -4.30 0.53
C ILE A 37 0.42 -3.40 0.40
N ALA A 38 1.35 -3.43 1.36
CA ALA A 38 2.57 -2.64 1.32
C ALA A 38 3.41 -2.95 0.07
N ASN A 39 3.54 -4.22 -0.30
CA ASN A 39 4.20 -4.63 -1.55
C ASN A 39 3.42 -4.14 -2.78
N LYS A 40 2.10 -4.28 -2.80
CA LYS A 40 1.24 -3.82 -3.91
C LYS A 40 1.34 -2.30 -4.09
N LEU A 41 1.25 -1.53 -3.01
CA LEU A 41 1.43 -0.09 -3.01
C LEU A 41 2.84 0.27 -3.47
N ARG A 42 3.88 -0.38 -2.94
CA ARG A 42 5.25 -0.15 -3.37
C ARG A 42 5.46 -0.45 -4.86
N GLN A 43 4.83 -1.47 -5.43
CA GLN A 43 4.88 -1.75 -6.86
C GLN A 43 4.09 -0.73 -7.70
N GLN A 44 2.93 -0.28 -7.22
CA GLN A 44 2.09 0.71 -7.90
C GLN A 44 2.71 2.12 -7.89
N TYR A 45 3.39 2.50 -6.79
CA TYR A 45 4.12 3.76 -6.67
C TYR A 45 5.62 3.63 -6.97
N GLN A 46 6.10 2.44 -7.35
CA GLN A 46 7.36 2.26 -8.08
C GLN A 46 7.23 2.75 -9.53
N THR A 47 6.56 3.87 -9.75
CA THR A 47 6.97 4.74 -10.83
C THR A 47 8.39 5.15 -10.44
N PRO A 48 9.43 4.71 -11.19
CA PRO A 48 10.78 5.12 -10.88
C PRO A 48 10.77 6.65 -10.84
N GLU A 49 11.55 7.22 -9.93
CA GLU A 49 12.11 8.53 -10.19
C GLU A 49 12.48 8.56 -11.67
N THR A 50 11.77 9.36 -12.44
CA THR A 50 12.31 9.91 -13.67
C THR A 50 13.58 10.59 -13.21
N LYS A 51 14.70 9.88 -13.33
CA LYS A 51 16.04 10.43 -13.31
C LYS A 51 16.03 11.46 -14.44
N ASN A 52 15.70 12.70 -14.10
CA ASN A 52 15.99 13.83 -14.95
C ASN A 52 17.49 14.07 -14.76
N GLU A 53 18.26 13.40 -15.64
CA GLU A 53 19.66 13.73 -15.97
C GLU A 53 19.71 15.04 -16.77
#